data_AF-A0A528DJ40-F1
#
_entry.id   AF-A0A528DJ40-F1
#
_cell.length_a   1.000
_cell.length_b   1.000
_cell.length_c   1.000
_cell.angle_alpha   90.00
_cell.angle_beta   90.00
_cell.angle_gamma   90.00
#
_symmetry.space_group_name_H-M   'P 1'
#
loop_
_entity.id
_entity.type
_entity.pdbx_description
1 polymer ?
#
loop_
_entity_poly.entity_id
_entity_poly.type
_entity_poly.pdbx_seq_one_letter_code
_entity_poly.pdbx_strand_id
1 'polypeptide(L)'
;MAGGPPLAGSAVSAGLRDECDCDDYDAIAALGKARLSFLCRYPHGVFFGGFGPTNSRLTLERIADDFSLKSRDQLVIVDAHTGLGPFGYGELQTEQPSGLVGYERALAMFGRSVTSPDLGTSSSVPIRGCVDGFWQRLLGERHVYLAIEFGTFDPENGRRVLREDHWLAKNPEVDLSVQAPAAVSLRGVR
;
A
#
# COMPACT_ATOMS: atom_id res chain seq x y z
N MET A 1 18.09 40.55 -25.59
CA MET A 1 19.31 39.72 -25.45
C MET A 1 19.70 39.75 -23.98
N ALA A 2 20.11 38.60 -23.44
CA ALA A 2 20.26 38.22 -22.02
C ALA A 2 18.92 37.88 -21.35
N GLY A 3 18.49 36.62 -21.17
CA GLY A 3 19.27 35.39 -20.94
C GLY A 3 19.32 35.10 -19.43
N GLY A 4 18.15 34.92 -18.80
CA GLY A 4 18.06 34.51 -17.39
C GLY A 4 18.45 33.05 -17.23
N PRO A 5 19.11 32.68 -16.12
CA PRO A 5 19.62 31.32 -15.92
C PRO A 5 18.45 30.31 -15.81
N PRO A 6 18.64 29.07 -16.29
CA PRO A 6 17.61 28.05 -16.18
C PRO A 6 17.42 27.64 -14.72
N LEU A 7 16.17 27.60 -14.28
CA LEU A 7 15.79 27.02 -13.00
C LEU A 7 16.11 25.52 -13.04
N ALA A 8 17.20 25.13 -12.37
CA ALA A 8 17.55 23.74 -12.15
C ALA A 8 16.40 23.06 -11.38
N GLY A 9 15.79 22.05 -12.01
CA GLY A 9 14.83 21.17 -11.35
C GLY A 9 15.47 20.54 -10.13
N SER A 10 14.93 20.84 -8.94
CA SER A 10 15.43 20.25 -7.70
C SER A 10 15.13 18.75 -7.69
N ALA A 11 16.13 17.99 -7.27
CA ALA A 11 16.13 16.54 -7.26
C ALA A 11 14.98 15.96 -6.41
N VAL A 12 13.98 15.37 -7.06
CA VAL A 12 12.83 14.69 -6.40
C VAL A 12 13.16 13.22 -6.04
N SER A 13 14.39 12.75 -6.21
CA SER A 13 14.71 11.31 -6.14
C SER A 13 15.39 10.82 -4.84
N ALA A 14 15.67 11.68 -3.87
CA ALA A 14 16.61 11.32 -2.79
C ALA A 14 15.97 10.63 -1.55
N GLY A 15 14.66 10.68 -1.34
CA GLY A 15 14.08 10.38 -0.02
C GLY A 15 13.62 8.94 0.28
N LEU A 16 13.65 8.00 -0.67
CA LEU A 16 13.08 6.64 -0.48
C LEU A 16 14.15 5.53 -0.41
N ARG A 17 15.44 5.89 -0.45
CA ARG A 17 16.51 4.94 -0.73
C ARG A 17 17.06 4.20 0.49
N ASP A 18 16.68 4.52 1.73
CA ASP A 18 17.43 4.04 2.92
C ASP A 18 16.65 3.13 3.91
N GLU A 19 15.35 2.84 3.71
CA GLU A 19 14.52 2.31 4.80
C GLU A 19 14.19 0.79 4.80
N CYS A 20 14.80 -0.04 3.95
CA CYS A 20 14.68 -1.50 4.11
C CYS A 20 16.00 -2.21 3.86
N ASP A 21 16.77 -2.38 4.94
CA ASP A 21 17.82 -3.36 5.01
C ASP A 21 17.20 -4.73 5.38
N CYS A 22 17.09 -5.59 4.37
CA CYS A 22 16.62 -6.97 4.50
C CYS A 22 17.78 -7.98 4.47
N ASP A 23 19.03 -7.52 4.38
CA ASP A 23 20.18 -8.39 4.13
C ASP A 23 20.68 -9.10 5.41
N ASP A 24 20.29 -8.62 6.60
CA ASP A 24 20.72 -9.14 7.91
C ASP A 24 19.75 -10.16 8.58
N TYR A 25 18.71 -10.62 7.87
CA TYR A 25 17.70 -11.53 8.45
C TYR A 25 17.69 -12.90 7.75
N ASP A 26 17.48 -13.97 8.54
CA ASP A 26 17.11 -15.26 7.98
C ASP A 26 15.85 -15.13 7.10
N ALA A 27 15.74 -15.97 6.06
CA ALA A 27 14.77 -15.81 4.97
C ALA A 27 13.31 -15.62 5.41
N ILE A 28 12.88 -16.23 6.54
CA ILE A 28 11.53 -16.09 7.09
C ILE A 28 11.32 -14.71 7.72
N ALA A 29 12.30 -14.23 8.50
CA ALA A 29 12.27 -12.90 9.10
C ALA A 29 12.39 -11.80 8.03
N ALA A 30 13.21 -12.03 6.99
CA ALA A 30 13.29 -11.17 5.83
C ALA A 30 11.95 -11.07 5.09
N LEU A 31 11.23 -12.18 4.90
CA LEU A 31 9.88 -12.18 4.29
C LEU A 31 8.86 -11.43 5.15
N GLY A 32 8.90 -11.64 6.47
CA GLY A 32 8.03 -10.93 7.42
C GLY A 32 8.23 -9.41 7.36
N LYS A 33 9.48 -8.95 7.32
CA LYS A 33 9.81 -7.52 7.22
C LYS A 33 9.50 -6.94 5.85
N ALA A 34 9.80 -7.66 4.77
CA ALA A 34 9.47 -7.26 3.40
C ALA A 34 7.95 -7.12 3.19
N ARG A 35 7.13 -7.93 3.88
CA ARG A 35 5.67 -7.76 3.87
C ARG A 35 5.21 -6.44 4.49
N LEU A 36 5.93 -5.95 5.50
CA LEU A 36 5.60 -4.72 6.20
C LEU A 36 6.23 -3.47 5.56
N SER A 37 7.15 -3.68 4.61
CA SER A 37 7.89 -2.63 3.95
C SER A 37 8.03 -2.95 2.47
N PHE A 38 7.28 -2.23 1.64
CA PHE A 38 7.34 -2.33 0.17
C PHE A 38 8.62 -1.69 -0.41
N LEU A 39 9.70 -1.64 0.37
CA LEU A 39 11.02 -1.11 0.01
C LEU A 39 12.06 -2.23 -0.14
N CYS A 40 11.65 -3.51 -0.16
CA CYS A 40 12.55 -4.63 -0.35
C CYS A 40 13.32 -4.49 -1.68
N ARG A 41 14.61 -4.79 -1.67
CA ARG A 41 15.50 -4.62 -2.83
C ARG A 41 15.73 -5.88 -3.65
N TYR A 42 15.19 -7.02 -3.23
CA TYR A 42 15.33 -8.28 -3.97
C TYR A 42 14.53 -8.20 -5.29
N PRO A 43 15.16 -8.11 -6.47
CA PRO A 43 14.47 -7.79 -7.73
C PRO A 43 13.43 -8.84 -8.15
N HIS A 44 13.56 -10.04 -7.58
CA HIS A 44 12.67 -11.17 -7.85
C HIS A 44 11.76 -11.51 -6.66
N GLY A 45 11.75 -10.69 -5.60
CA GLY A 45 10.87 -10.87 -4.44
C GLY A 45 9.43 -10.41 -4.70
N VAL A 46 8.47 -10.98 -3.95
CA VAL A 46 7.03 -10.64 -4.06
C VAL A 46 6.73 -9.18 -3.65
N PHE A 47 7.59 -8.59 -2.80
CA PHE A 47 7.43 -7.23 -2.28
C PHE A 47 8.54 -6.28 -2.75
N PHE A 48 9.11 -6.55 -3.94
CA PHE A 48 10.18 -5.72 -4.51
C PHE A 48 9.68 -4.29 -4.77
N GLY A 49 10.33 -3.30 -4.16
CA GLY A 49 9.95 -1.87 -4.25
C GLY A 49 10.32 -1.18 -5.56
N GLY A 50 11.03 -1.88 -6.46
CA GLY A 50 11.49 -1.33 -7.73
C GLY A 50 12.75 -0.48 -7.62
N PHE A 51 13.29 -0.09 -8.78
CA PHE A 51 14.48 0.78 -8.88
C PHE A 51 14.13 2.27 -9.11
N GLY A 52 12.85 2.59 -9.20
CA GLY A 52 12.36 3.91 -9.56
C GLY A 52 10.83 4.00 -9.46
N PRO A 53 10.25 5.16 -9.77
CA PRO A 53 8.81 5.35 -9.70
C PRO A 53 8.09 4.43 -10.69
N THR A 54 7.04 3.75 -10.21
CA THR A 54 6.16 2.93 -11.05
C THR A 54 5.22 3.81 -11.88
N ASN A 55 4.64 3.26 -12.95
CA ASN A 55 3.61 3.96 -13.73
C ASN A 55 2.42 4.38 -12.86
N SER A 56 1.97 3.54 -11.92
CA SER A 56 0.89 3.88 -11.00
C SER A 56 1.21 5.10 -10.15
N ARG A 57 2.46 5.19 -9.65
CA ARG A 57 2.91 6.37 -8.91
C ARG A 57 2.92 7.62 -9.79
N LEU A 58 3.47 7.54 -11.00
CA LEU A 58 3.51 8.67 -11.93
C LEU A 58 2.10 9.13 -12.35
N THR A 59 1.17 8.20 -12.52
CA THR A 59 -0.24 8.51 -12.78
C THR A 59 -0.86 9.25 -11.61
N LEU A 60 -0.62 8.81 -10.37
CA LEU A 60 -1.13 9.50 -9.18
C LEU A 60 -0.56 10.91 -9.05
N GLU A 61 0.74 11.08 -9.30
CA GLU A 61 1.40 12.39 -9.31
C GLU A 61 0.75 13.32 -10.35
N ARG A 62 0.48 12.83 -11.56
CA ARG A 62 -0.23 13.60 -12.61
C ARG A 62 -1.65 13.97 -12.20
N ILE A 63 -2.42 13.06 -11.62
CA ILE A 63 -3.77 13.35 -11.11
C ILE A 63 -3.71 14.46 -10.05
N ALA A 64 -2.74 14.40 -9.14
CA ALA A 64 -2.60 15.43 -8.13
C ALA A 64 -2.33 16.82 -8.73
N ASP A 65 -1.55 16.88 -9.80
CA ASP A 65 -1.26 18.12 -10.53
C ASP A 65 -2.47 18.60 -11.34
N ASP A 66 -3.08 17.73 -12.14
CA ASP A 66 -4.22 18.03 -13.02
C ASP A 66 -5.41 18.61 -12.23
N PHE A 67 -5.63 18.13 -11.01
CA PHE A 67 -6.71 18.59 -10.13
C PHE A 67 -6.29 19.63 -9.09
N SER A 68 -5.02 20.07 -9.15
CA SER A 68 -4.43 21.04 -8.20
C SER A 68 -4.66 20.63 -6.75
N LEU A 69 -4.44 19.35 -6.42
CA LEU A 69 -4.74 18.81 -5.09
C LEU A 69 -3.86 19.45 -4.01
N LYS A 70 -2.62 19.84 -4.36
CA LYS A 70 -1.70 20.51 -3.43
C LYS A 70 -2.25 21.82 -2.85
N SER A 71 -3.08 22.53 -3.60
CA SER A 71 -3.66 23.82 -3.18
C SER A 71 -4.94 23.68 -2.37
N ARG A 72 -5.42 22.46 -2.12
CA ARG A 72 -6.63 22.22 -1.31
C ARG A 72 -6.32 22.42 0.16
N ASP A 73 -7.21 23.10 0.88
CA ASP A 73 -7.04 23.35 2.32
C ASP A 73 -7.17 22.08 3.14
N GLN A 74 -8.07 21.18 2.72
CA GLN A 74 -8.23 19.84 3.28
C GLN A 74 -8.53 18.82 2.20
N LEU A 75 -8.04 17.60 2.38
CA LEU A 75 -8.34 16.48 1.48
C LEU A 75 -8.57 15.20 2.30
N VAL A 76 -9.62 14.46 1.96
CA VAL A 76 -9.82 13.10 2.43
C VAL A 76 -9.51 12.15 1.29
N ILE A 77 -8.62 11.20 1.55
CA ILE A 77 -8.27 10.13 0.63
C ILE A 77 -8.96 8.87 1.14
N VAL A 78 -9.70 8.21 0.25
CA VAL A 78 -10.31 6.91 0.52
C VAL A 78 -9.68 5.90 -0.42
N ASP A 79 -8.95 4.96 0.14
CA ASP A 79 -8.23 3.90 -0.56
C ASP A 79 -8.92 2.56 -0.30
N ALA A 80 -9.38 1.89 -1.35
CA ALA A 80 -10.21 0.70 -1.22
C ALA A 80 -9.36 -0.56 -1.31
N HIS A 81 -9.36 -1.33 -0.23
CA HIS A 81 -8.56 -2.54 -0.05
C HIS A 81 -9.46 -3.75 0.17
N THR A 82 -8.90 -4.93 -0.07
CA THR A 82 -9.55 -6.21 0.23
C THR A 82 -8.54 -7.21 0.74
N GLY A 83 -8.88 -7.96 1.78
CA GLY A 83 -7.96 -8.92 2.37
C GLY A 83 -8.18 -9.16 3.86
N LEU A 84 -8.13 -8.11 4.67
CA LEU A 84 -8.10 -8.22 6.13
C LEU A 84 -9.50 -8.11 6.76
N GLY A 85 -9.68 -8.82 7.87
CA GLY A 85 -10.93 -8.80 8.62
C GLY A 85 -11.98 -9.81 8.14
N PRO A 86 -13.19 -9.80 8.74
CA PRO A 86 -14.26 -10.75 8.42
C PRO A 86 -14.80 -10.59 6.99
N PHE A 87 -15.17 -11.70 6.35
CA PHE A 87 -15.68 -11.70 4.97
C PHE A 87 -16.80 -10.66 4.76
N GLY A 88 -16.58 -9.74 3.81
CA GLY A 88 -17.54 -8.69 3.44
C GLY A 88 -17.67 -7.54 4.44
N TYR A 89 -17.01 -7.59 5.59
CA TYR A 89 -16.97 -6.48 6.53
C TYR A 89 -15.95 -5.44 6.06
N GLY A 90 -16.40 -4.19 5.89
CA GLY A 90 -15.55 -3.05 5.54
C GLY A 90 -15.09 -2.31 6.79
N GLU A 91 -13.83 -2.52 7.19
CA GLU A 91 -13.19 -1.76 8.25
C GLU A 91 -12.69 -0.42 7.71
N LEU A 92 -13.00 0.69 8.39
CA LEU A 92 -12.41 1.99 8.09
C LEU A 92 -11.17 2.21 8.97
N GLN A 93 -10.01 2.25 8.34
CA GLN A 93 -8.71 2.34 8.99
C GLN A 93 -8.08 3.69 8.67
N THR A 94 -7.62 4.44 9.69
CA THR A 94 -6.78 5.62 9.44
C THR A 94 -5.32 5.21 9.37
N GLU A 95 -4.66 5.56 8.27
CA GLU A 95 -3.27 5.18 8.04
C GLU A 95 -2.26 6.03 8.83
N GLN A 96 -1.13 5.42 9.15
CA GLN A 96 -0.10 5.95 10.05
C GLN A 96 0.38 7.39 9.69
N PRO A 97 0.56 7.78 8.42
CA PRO A 97 1.06 9.12 8.09
C PRO A 97 0.09 10.26 8.39
N SER A 98 -1.21 9.96 8.49
CA SER A 98 -2.21 10.94 8.95
C SER A 98 -2.07 11.25 10.44
N GLY A 99 -1.41 10.37 11.21
CA GLY A 99 -1.15 10.53 12.64
C GLY A 99 -2.42 10.68 13.47
N LEU A 100 -2.25 11.08 14.74
CA LEU A 100 -3.37 11.25 15.66
C LEU A 100 -4.34 12.35 15.21
N VAL A 101 -3.85 13.45 14.63
CA VAL A 101 -4.69 14.54 14.14
C VAL A 101 -5.61 14.07 13.01
N GLY A 102 -5.08 13.29 12.06
CA GLY A 102 -5.90 12.72 10.99
C GLY A 102 -6.89 11.68 11.51
N TYR A 103 -6.49 10.86 12.48
CA TYR A 103 -7.38 9.90 13.16
C TYR A 103 -8.54 10.57 13.89
N GLU A 104 -8.28 11.64 14.65
CA GLU A 104 -9.31 12.40 15.35
C GLU A 104 -10.30 13.04 14.37
N ARG A 105 -9.82 13.56 13.24
CA ARG A 105 -10.69 14.06 12.17
C ARG A 105 -11.51 12.95 11.54
N ALA A 106 -10.91 11.80 11.26
CA ALA A 106 -11.63 10.65 10.74
C ALA A 106 -12.74 10.18 11.69
N LEU A 107 -12.45 10.11 13.00
CA LEU A 107 -13.45 9.81 14.03
C LEU A 107 -14.59 10.83 14.02
N ALA A 108 -14.28 12.12 13.89
CA ALA A 108 -15.29 13.16 13.83
C ALA A 108 -16.16 13.09 12.56
N MET A 109 -15.59 12.65 11.43
CA MET A 109 -16.28 12.57 10.15
C MET A 109 -17.10 11.29 9.97
N PHE A 110 -16.54 10.14 10.34
CA PHE A 110 -17.08 8.81 10.02
C PHE A 110 -17.55 8.03 11.26
N GLY A 111 -17.31 8.57 12.46
CA GLY A 111 -17.78 8.00 13.71
C GLY A 111 -16.80 7.00 14.35
N ARG A 112 -17.25 6.41 15.45
CA ARG A 112 -16.41 5.63 16.37
C ARG A 112 -15.96 4.27 15.85
N SER A 113 -16.40 3.86 14.66
CA SER A 113 -15.96 2.62 14.02
C SER A 113 -14.61 2.76 13.31
N VAL A 114 -14.08 3.98 13.19
CA VAL A 114 -12.74 4.18 12.62
C VAL A 114 -11.68 3.60 13.54
N THR A 115 -10.79 2.79 12.98
CA THR A 115 -9.70 2.13 13.68
C THR A 115 -8.36 2.73 13.30
N SER A 116 -7.31 2.37 14.05
CA SER A 116 -5.94 2.79 13.77
C SER A 116 -4.96 1.65 14.09
N PRO A 117 -4.05 1.30 13.15
CA PRO A 117 -2.95 0.37 13.42
C PRO A 117 -2.04 0.84 14.56
N ASP A 118 -1.78 2.15 14.66
CA ASP A 118 -0.92 2.73 15.69
C ASP A 118 -1.51 2.59 17.10
N LEU A 119 -2.85 2.59 17.21
CA LEU A 119 -3.56 2.40 18.47
C LEU A 119 -3.89 0.92 18.75
N GLY A 120 -3.52 0.00 17.86
CA GLY A 120 -3.82 -1.42 17.97
C GLY A 120 -5.31 -1.76 17.89
N THR A 121 -6.14 -0.84 17.38
CA THR A 121 -7.59 -1.06 17.22
C THR A 121 -7.96 -1.60 15.85
N SER A 122 -7.00 -1.71 14.94
CA SER A 122 -7.20 -2.12 13.56
C SER A 122 -6.83 -3.58 13.29
N SER A 123 -7.45 -4.20 12.29
CA SER A 123 -7.00 -5.49 11.75
C SER A 123 -5.66 -5.38 11.01
N SER A 124 -5.28 -4.18 10.58
CA SER A 124 -3.98 -3.89 9.98
C SER A 124 -2.92 -3.59 11.03
N VAL A 125 -1.66 -3.74 10.63
CA VAL A 125 -0.47 -3.39 11.42
C VAL A 125 0.27 -2.25 10.72
N PRO A 126 1.10 -1.47 11.43
CA PRO A 126 1.88 -0.42 10.78
C PRO A 126 2.74 -0.95 9.64
N ILE A 127 2.58 -0.37 8.46
CA ILE A 127 3.32 -0.68 7.23
C ILE A 127 3.99 0.58 6.66
N ARG A 128 5.03 0.39 5.85
CA ARG A 128 5.82 1.49 5.26
C ARG A 128 6.03 1.31 3.76
N GLY A 129 6.32 2.43 3.09
CA GLY A 129 6.57 2.46 1.65
C GLY A 129 5.28 2.43 0.81
N CYS A 130 4.14 2.74 1.42
CA CYS A 130 2.85 2.77 0.77
C CYS A 130 2.55 4.13 0.11
N VAL A 131 1.41 4.21 -0.57
CA VAL A 131 0.96 5.40 -1.29
C VAL A 131 0.53 6.55 -0.36
N ASP A 132 0.18 6.24 0.88
CA ASP A 132 -0.04 7.20 1.98
C ASP A 132 1.11 8.22 2.14
N GLY A 133 2.36 7.77 1.99
CA GLY A 133 3.54 8.63 2.06
C GLY A 133 3.59 9.70 0.95
N PHE A 134 2.96 9.47 -0.21
CA PHE A 134 2.82 10.50 -1.24
C PHE A 134 1.93 11.65 -0.75
N TRP A 135 0.79 11.33 -0.14
CA TRP A 135 -0.13 12.34 0.37
C TRP A 135 0.44 13.11 1.55
N GLN A 136 1.15 12.43 2.45
CA GLN A 136 1.86 13.10 3.53
C GLN A 136 2.89 14.12 3.02
N ARG A 137 3.67 13.78 1.97
CA ARG A 137 4.61 14.73 1.35
C ARG A 137 3.91 15.88 0.63
N LEU A 138 2.76 15.62 0.00
CA LEU A 138 2.04 16.61 -0.78
C LEU A 138 1.27 17.62 0.10
N LEU A 139 0.66 17.12 1.18
CA LEU A 139 -0.36 17.85 1.95
C LEU A 139 -0.02 18.05 3.43
N GLY A 140 0.89 17.25 3.99
CA GLY A 140 1.17 17.24 5.43
C GLY A 140 -0.11 17.01 6.24
N GLU A 141 -0.27 17.73 7.34
CA GLU A 141 -1.44 17.60 8.23
C GLU A 141 -2.78 18.02 7.59
N ARG A 142 -2.82 18.51 6.35
CA ARG A 142 -4.07 18.88 5.68
C ARG A 142 -4.85 17.68 5.15
N HIS A 143 -4.26 16.49 5.15
CA HIS A 143 -4.92 15.30 4.65
C HIS A 143 -5.46 14.41 5.78
N VAL A 144 -6.48 13.62 5.44
CA VAL A 144 -6.92 12.43 6.19
C VAL A 144 -6.85 11.28 5.21
N TYR A 145 -6.08 10.24 5.53
CA TYR A 145 -5.94 9.04 4.72
C TYR A 145 -6.70 7.90 5.37
N LEU A 146 -7.71 7.39 4.65
CA LEU A 146 -8.52 6.26 5.06
C LEU A 146 -8.31 5.10 4.10
N ALA A 147 -7.97 3.94 4.64
CA ALA A 147 -8.19 2.68 3.95
C ALA A 147 -9.58 2.15 4.34
N ILE A 148 -10.37 1.75 3.35
CA ILE A 148 -11.53 0.88 3.57
C ILE A 148 -11.13 -0.54 3.20
N GLU A 149 -11.05 -1.41 4.20
CA GLU A 149 -10.52 -2.75 4.05
C GLU A 149 -11.67 -3.76 4.17
N PHE A 150 -12.02 -4.40 3.05
CA PHE A 150 -13.04 -5.44 3.03
C PHE A 150 -12.43 -6.81 3.24
N GLY A 151 -12.87 -7.48 4.32
CA GLY A 151 -12.42 -8.83 4.58
C GLY A 151 -12.81 -9.81 3.47
N THR A 152 -11.88 -10.72 3.17
CA THR A 152 -12.07 -11.76 2.16
C THR A 152 -12.05 -13.14 2.83
N PHE A 153 -11.30 -14.08 2.28
CA PHE A 153 -11.12 -15.41 2.84
C PHE A 153 -9.93 -15.45 3.80
N ASP A 154 -9.70 -16.61 4.41
CA ASP A 154 -8.59 -16.84 5.34
C ASP A 154 -7.25 -16.26 4.82
N PRO A 155 -6.59 -15.38 5.59
CA PRO A 155 -5.31 -14.79 5.20
C PRO A 155 -4.22 -15.80 4.87
N GLU A 156 -4.21 -17.00 5.48
CA GLU A 156 -3.19 -18.01 5.15
C GLU A 156 -3.41 -18.61 3.77
N ASN A 157 -4.66 -18.86 3.39
CA ASN A 157 -5.00 -19.20 2.01
C ASN A 157 -4.61 -18.08 1.05
N GLY A 158 -4.88 -16.81 1.39
CA GLY A 158 -4.46 -15.66 0.60
C GLY A 158 -2.94 -15.62 0.36
N ARG A 159 -2.15 -15.87 1.40
CA ARG A 159 -0.67 -15.95 1.29
C ARG A 159 -0.22 -17.10 0.41
N ARG A 160 -0.85 -18.27 0.54
CA ARG A 160 -0.54 -19.44 -0.30
C ARG A 160 -0.79 -19.11 -1.77
N VAL A 161 -1.97 -18.57 -2.09
CA VAL A 161 -2.34 -18.20 -3.46
C VAL A 161 -1.38 -17.14 -4.02
N LEU A 162 -1.02 -16.10 -3.24
CA LEU A 162 -0.05 -15.10 -3.67
C LEU A 162 1.32 -15.70 -4.01
N ARG A 163 1.81 -16.67 -3.22
CA ARG A 163 3.08 -17.35 -3.50
C ARG A 163 3.00 -18.22 -4.76
N GLU A 164 1.90 -18.94 -4.94
CA GLU A 164 1.66 -19.79 -6.11
C GLU A 164 1.55 -18.95 -7.39
N ASP A 165 0.83 -17.83 -7.34
CA ASP A 165 0.71 -16.89 -8.45
C ASP A 165 2.08 -16.29 -8.84
N HIS A 166 2.87 -15.85 -7.85
CA HIS A 166 4.23 -15.36 -8.09
C HIS A 166 5.15 -16.43 -8.68
N TRP A 167 5.01 -17.69 -8.24
CA TRP A 167 5.75 -18.80 -8.82
C TRP A 167 5.33 -19.04 -10.27
N LEU A 168 4.04 -19.07 -10.59
CA LEU A 168 3.53 -19.23 -11.95
C LEU A 168 4.01 -18.11 -12.88
N ALA A 169 3.99 -16.85 -12.42
CA ALA A 169 4.50 -15.72 -13.18
C ALA A 169 5.99 -15.86 -13.56
N LYS A 170 6.77 -16.61 -12.78
CA LYS A 170 8.19 -16.90 -13.05
C LYS A 170 8.44 -18.17 -13.86
N ASN A 171 7.46 -19.03 -14.01
CA ASN A 171 7.55 -20.29 -14.74
C ASN A 171 6.44 -20.31 -15.83
N PRO A 172 6.45 -19.37 -16.79
CA PRO A 172 5.40 -19.23 -17.80
C PRO A 172 5.29 -20.43 -18.75
N GLU A 173 6.30 -21.29 -18.79
CA GLU A 173 6.33 -22.54 -19.55
C GLU A 173 5.46 -23.65 -18.94
N VAL A 174 5.01 -23.48 -17.70
CA VAL A 174 4.12 -24.44 -17.04
C VAL A 174 2.77 -24.45 -17.74
N ASP A 175 2.42 -25.61 -18.29
CA ASP A 175 1.10 -25.82 -18.89
C ASP A 175 0.02 -25.91 -17.80
N LEU A 176 -0.70 -24.82 -17.63
CA LEU A 176 -1.83 -24.71 -16.70
C LEU A 176 -2.99 -25.66 -17.04
N SER A 177 -3.03 -26.22 -18.25
CA SER A 177 -4.04 -27.23 -18.62
C SER A 177 -3.83 -28.58 -17.91
N VAL A 178 -2.62 -28.83 -17.38
CA VAL A 178 -2.26 -30.04 -16.64
C VAL A 178 -2.59 -29.92 -15.14
N GLN A 179 -2.78 -28.69 -14.65
CA GLN A 179 -3.20 -28.40 -13.29
C GLN A 179 -4.54 -27.67 -13.30
N ALA A 180 -5.63 -28.43 -13.46
CA ALA A 180 -6.89 -28.03 -12.83
C ALA A 180 -6.90 -28.59 -11.40
N PRO A 181 -6.34 -27.91 -10.38
CA PRO A 181 -6.78 -28.22 -9.03
C PRO A 181 -8.26 -27.85 -8.98
N ALA A 182 -9.06 -28.73 -8.38
CA ALA A 182 -10.49 -28.58 -8.21
C ALA A 182 -10.86 -27.11 -8.01
N ALA A 183 -11.70 -26.57 -8.91
CA ALA A 183 -12.32 -25.27 -8.73
C ALA A 183 -12.66 -25.11 -7.26
N VAL A 184 -12.15 -24.03 -6.63
CA VAL A 184 -12.57 -23.64 -5.29
C VAL A 184 -14.10 -23.65 -5.31
N SER A 185 -14.67 -24.70 -4.73
CA SER A 185 -16.12 -24.89 -4.73
C SER A 185 -16.67 -23.84 -3.78
N LEU A 186 -17.08 -22.70 -4.35
CA LEU A 186 -17.90 -21.69 -3.66
C LEU A 186 -19.29 -22.24 -3.30
N ARG A 187 -19.61 -23.50 -3.64
CA ARG A 187 -20.80 -24.22 -3.15
C ARG A 187 -20.51 -24.82 -1.78
N GLY A 188 -20.55 -23.98 -0.75
CA GLY A 188 -20.22 -24.42 0.60
C GLY A 188 -20.76 -23.59 1.75
N VAL A 189 -21.70 -22.67 1.55
CA VAL A 189 -22.43 -22.04 2.66
C VAL A 189 -23.86 -21.77 2.19
N ARG A 190 -24.81 -22.53 2.76
CA ARG A 190 -26.23 -22.14 2.78
C ARG A 190 -26.45 -21.19 3.94
#